data_AF-A0A178E6J3-F1
#
_entry.id   AF-A0A178E6J3-F1
#
_cell.length_a   1.000
_cell.length_b   1.000
_cell.length_c   1.000
_cell.angle_alpha   90.00
_cell.angle_beta   90.00
_cell.angle_gamma   90.00
#
_symmetry.space_group_name_H-M   'P 1'
#
loop_
_entity.id
_entity.type
_entity.pdbx_description
1 polymer ?
#
loop_
_entity_poly.entity_id
_entity_poly.type
_entity_poly.pdbx_seq_one_letter_code
_entity_poly.pdbx_strand_id
1 'polypeptide(L)'
;MSNQCFDDLPDELVHLVARHLRSSKRNDALLCFALVNRRTSIFAKEVLLKEPRFNICYLGSYLHELFRAPQIRRQVVELEMYDTRAYGELLKYSSHDLYPRHRWGDPGTLNNNPKFAAFVREVVDKFALTEGHKAEWLHALDNDVLPACLGVLVCVLPKLKVLDLLETYLVTQPMFSNILATDVVRAGYSPEAWRQPYLAGAMKVLQQRLQVLLMPSEMVSVDWDAMFHHSAFDYQGFQRLTELSIPMESLENCTDGSDYLPKSLEVLRVVEANHDIICYIVDVWASKTNGTLPNLRRLELYFRVSEREEIREQMLQEPSEAREIWEMSRLCGLEVHMAFS
;
A
#
# COMPACT_ATOMS: atom_id res chain seq x y z
N MET A 1 -10.34 32.16 37.40
CA MET A 1 -10.42 31.08 36.39
C MET A 1 -9.18 30.22 36.59
N SER A 2 -9.33 29.01 37.12
CA SER A 2 -8.21 28.06 37.21
C SER A 2 -7.83 27.65 35.80
N ASN A 3 -6.61 27.98 35.38
CA ASN A 3 -6.04 27.41 34.15
C ASN A 3 -5.94 25.90 34.37
N GLN A 4 -6.88 25.14 33.81
CA GLN A 4 -6.75 23.69 33.75
C GLN A 4 -5.47 23.39 32.96
N CYS A 5 -4.50 22.78 33.62
CA CYS A 5 -3.27 22.40 32.97
C CYS A 5 -3.54 21.14 32.14
N PHE A 6 -2.85 20.97 31.02
CA PHE A 6 -2.91 19.74 30.23
C PHE A 6 -2.55 18.50 31.08
N ASP A 7 -1.78 18.69 32.15
CA ASP A 7 -1.41 17.65 33.12
C ASP A 7 -2.61 17.09 33.89
N ASP A 8 -3.72 17.83 33.99
CA ASP A 8 -4.93 17.43 34.71
C ASP A 8 -5.84 16.50 33.90
N LEU A 9 -5.55 16.28 32.60
CA LEU A 9 -6.35 15.40 31.75
C LEU A 9 -6.17 13.93 32.15
N PRO A 10 -7.22 13.08 32.09
CA PRO A 10 -7.09 11.62 32.19
C PRO A 10 -6.23 11.00 31.09
N ASP A 11 -5.58 9.87 31.38
CA ASP A 11 -4.66 9.18 30.46
C ASP A 11 -5.34 8.80 29.15
N GLU A 12 -6.61 8.41 29.23
CA GLU A 12 -7.45 8.04 28.11
C GLU A 12 -7.65 9.21 27.13
N LEU A 13 -7.81 10.44 27.65
CA LEU A 13 -7.96 11.62 26.81
C LEU A 13 -6.64 12.02 26.15
N VAL A 14 -5.53 11.94 26.88
CA VAL A 14 -4.19 12.21 26.33
C VAL A 14 -3.87 11.22 25.21
N HIS A 15 -4.17 9.94 25.42
CA HIS A 15 -4.01 8.89 24.41
C HIS A 15 -4.94 9.14 23.20
N LEU A 16 -6.20 9.52 23.45
CA LEU A 16 -7.16 9.83 22.40
C LEU A 16 -6.68 11.00 21.53
N VAL A 17 -6.17 12.08 22.14
CA VAL A 17 -5.60 13.23 21.42
C VAL A 17 -4.45 12.77 20.52
N ALA A 18 -3.50 11.99 21.04
CA ALA A 18 -2.38 11.49 20.25
C ALA A 18 -2.85 10.68 19.02
N ARG A 19 -3.87 9.83 19.19
CA ARG A 19 -4.44 9.03 18.08
C ARG A 19 -5.19 9.84 17.02
N HIS A 20 -5.68 11.03 17.36
CA HIS A 20 -6.39 11.91 16.44
C HIS A 20 -5.45 12.80 15.60
N LEU A 21 -4.14 12.75 15.83
CA LEU A 21 -3.14 13.48 15.03
C LEU A 21 -2.90 12.77 13.67
N ARG A 22 -3.93 12.67 12.82
CA ARG A 22 -3.95 11.89 11.56
C ARG A 22 -3.66 12.70 10.30
N SER A 23 -2.72 13.64 10.36
CA SER A 23 -2.34 14.43 9.17
C SER A 23 -1.19 13.78 8.39
N SER A 24 -0.91 14.27 7.18
CA SER A 24 0.34 13.99 6.44
C SER A 24 1.60 14.47 7.16
N LYS A 25 1.46 15.07 8.36
CA LYS A 25 2.55 15.41 9.28
C LYS A 25 2.38 14.71 10.64
N ARG A 26 1.70 13.55 10.67
CA ARG A 26 1.41 12.77 11.88
C ARG A 26 2.63 12.59 12.77
N ASN A 27 3.76 12.19 12.21
CA ASN A 27 4.99 11.96 12.97
C ASN A 27 5.53 13.25 13.60
N ASP A 28 5.50 14.37 12.88
CA ASP A 28 5.94 15.68 13.40
C ASP A 28 5.00 16.16 14.51
N ALA A 29 3.69 15.99 14.31
CA ALA A 29 2.69 16.33 15.32
C ALA A 29 2.86 15.49 16.59
N LEU A 30 3.10 14.18 16.44
CA LEU A 30 3.38 13.27 17.56
C LEU A 30 4.71 13.58 18.23
N LEU A 31 5.73 14.02 17.48
CA LEU A 31 7.00 14.47 18.04
C LEU A 31 6.79 15.73 18.88
N CYS A 32 6.14 16.76 18.33
CA CYS A 32 5.78 17.97 19.07
C CYS A 32 4.97 17.64 20.32
N PHE A 33 4.00 16.72 20.21
CA PHE A 33 3.22 16.24 21.35
C PHE A 33 4.09 15.54 22.40
N ALA A 34 5.05 14.71 21.98
CA ALA A 34 5.98 14.01 22.86
C ALA A 34 6.92 14.95 23.63
N LEU A 35 7.15 16.17 23.13
CA LEU A 35 8.02 17.17 23.76
C LEU A 35 7.33 17.97 24.86
N VAL A 36 5.99 17.90 24.97
CA VAL A 36 5.22 18.66 25.98
C VAL A 36 5.61 18.23 27.40
N ASN A 37 5.55 16.93 27.71
CA ASN A 37 6.01 16.39 28.98
C ASN A 37 6.36 14.88 28.86
N ARG A 38 6.86 14.29 29.95
CA ARG A 38 7.23 12.86 29.98
C ARG A 38 6.05 11.92 29.69
N ARG A 39 4.85 12.30 30.14
CA ARG A 39 3.62 11.50 30.00
C ARG A 39 3.17 11.44 28.54
N THR A 40 3.11 12.59 27.84
CA THR A 40 2.79 12.64 26.41
C THR A 40 3.80 11.90 25.56
N SER A 41 5.08 11.91 25.95
CA SER A 41 6.13 11.13 25.28
C SER A 41 5.86 9.63 25.25
N ILE A 42 5.31 9.07 26.32
CA ILE A 42 4.96 7.64 26.40
C ILE A 42 3.84 7.33 25.40
N PHE A 43 2.78 8.13 25.40
CA PHE A 43 1.64 7.93 24.50
C PHE A 43 2.01 8.16 23.03
N ALA A 44 2.81 9.16 22.72
CA ALA A 44 3.30 9.40 21.36
C ALA A 44 4.08 8.20 20.83
N LYS A 45 5.02 7.67 21.62
CA LYS A 45 5.80 6.47 21.25
C LYS A 45 4.91 5.26 21.04
N GLU A 46 3.92 5.09 21.91
CA GLU A 46 2.95 4.00 21.78
C GLU A 46 2.15 4.10 20.47
N VAL A 47 1.64 5.30 20.13
CA VAL A 47 0.91 5.54 18.87
C VAL A 47 1.81 5.30 17.67
N LEU A 48 3.04 5.84 17.67
CA LEU A 48 4.01 5.65 16.58
C LEU A 48 4.34 4.17 16.31
N LEU A 49 4.34 3.34 17.36
CA LEU A 49 4.63 1.91 17.24
C LEU A 49 3.42 1.09 16.78
N LYS A 50 2.19 1.49 17.15
CA LYS A 50 0.94 0.77 16.84
C LYS A 50 0.28 1.18 15.53
N GLU A 51 0.40 2.45 15.16
CA GLU A 51 -0.11 3.04 13.91
C GLU A 51 1.11 3.64 13.16
N PRO A 52 2.09 2.80 12.76
CA PRO A 52 3.35 3.27 12.17
C PRO A 52 3.11 3.98 10.84
N ARG A 53 3.75 5.14 10.70
CA ARG A 53 4.03 5.80 9.42
C ARG A 53 5.53 6.03 9.32
N PHE A 54 6.20 5.52 8.30
CA PHE A 54 7.63 5.75 8.16
C PHE A 54 8.10 5.72 6.70
N ASN A 55 9.20 6.42 6.43
CA ASN A 55 9.90 6.30 5.17
C ASN A 55 10.48 4.88 5.07
N ILE A 56 10.28 4.22 3.94
CA ILE A 56 10.66 2.82 3.72
C ILE A 56 12.14 2.50 4.06
N CYS A 57 13.04 3.47 3.98
CA CYS A 57 14.44 3.32 4.39
C CYS A 57 14.62 3.03 5.90
N TYR A 58 13.62 3.28 6.73
CA TYR A 58 13.61 2.98 8.17
C TYR A 58 12.96 1.63 8.52
N LEU A 59 12.59 0.83 7.52
CA LEU A 59 11.96 -0.49 7.71
C LEU A 59 12.75 -1.38 8.68
N GLY A 60 14.08 -1.40 8.57
CA GLY A 60 14.93 -2.17 9.46
C GLY A 60 14.90 -1.73 10.91
N SER A 61 14.98 -0.42 11.14
CA SER A 61 14.85 0.16 12.47
C SER A 61 13.50 -0.20 13.09
N TYR A 62 12.42 -0.14 12.30
CA TYR A 62 11.09 -0.51 12.77
C TYR A 62 10.98 -2.00 13.10
N LEU A 63 11.50 -2.89 12.23
CA LEU A 63 11.57 -4.32 12.52
C LEU A 63 12.36 -4.63 13.79
N HIS A 64 13.45 -3.89 14.05
CA HIS A 64 14.23 -4.03 15.26
C HIS A 64 13.44 -3.62 16.51
N GLU A 65 12.68 -2.53 16.45
CA GLU A 65 11.81 -2.11 17.55
C GLU A 65 10.66 -3.11 17.79
N LEU A 66 10.06 -3.66 16.72
CA LEU A 66 9.11 -4.77 16.84
C LEU A 66 9.74 -6.01 17.45
N PHE A 67 11.01 -6.28 17.16
CA PHE A 67 11.75 -7.36 17.81
C PHE A 67 11.85 -7.14 19.32
N ARG A 68 12.20 -5.93 19.75
CA ARG A 68 12.34 -5.54 21.17
C ARG A 68 11.01 -5.47 21.93
N ALA A 69 9.90 -5.22 21.23
CA ALA A 69 8.56 -5.11 21.80
C ALA A 69 7.55 -6.10 21.18
N PRO A 70 7.65 -7.42 21.44
CA PRO A 70 6.80 -8.44 20.80
C PRO A 70 5.29 -8.22 21.01
N GLN A 71 4.90 -7.61 22.12
CA GLN A 71 3.51 -7.27 22.44
C GLN A 71 2.90 -6.25 21.46
N ILE A 72 3.71 -5.38 20.85
CA ILE A 72 3.24 -4.37 19.89
C ILE A 72 2.84 -5.02 18.57
N ARG A 73 3.52 -6.10 18.14
CA ARG A 73 3.25 -6.81 16.88
C ARG A 73 1.78 -7.21 16.72
N ARG A 74 1.13 -7.58 17.83
CA ARG A 74 -0.29 -7.99 17.88
C ARG A 74 -1.27 -6.82 17.95
N GLN A 75 -0.77 -5.59 17.97
CA GLN A 75 -1.53 -4.36 18.11
C GLN A 75 -1.44 -3.48 16.86
N VAL A 76 -0.45 -3.72 15.98
CA VAL A 76 -0.36 -3.08 14.67
C VAL A 76 -1.47 -3.63 13.78
N VAL A 77 -2.42 -2.75 13.43
CA VAL A 77 -3.55 -3.03 12.54
C VAL A 77 -3.39 -2.35 11.19
N GLU A 78 -2.69 -1.22 11.20
CA GLU A 78 -2.49 -0.34 10.06
C GLU A 78 -1.00 -0.05 9.92
N LEU A 79 -0.50 -0.06 8.69
CA LEU A 79 0.87 0.27 8.35
C LEU A 79 0.86 1.23 7.18
N GLU A 80 1.50 2.37 7.37
CA GLU A 80 1.68 3.39 6.33
C GLU A 80 3.17 3.52 6.01
N MET A 81 3.51 3.41 4.73
CA MET A 81 4.88 3.55 4.25
C MET A 81 4.92 4.57 3.13
N TYR A 82 5.93 5.44 3.17
CA TYR A 82 6.16 6.46 2.14
C TYR A 82 7.61 6.42 1.64
N ASP A 83 7.87 7.05 0.51
CA ASP A 83 9.21 7.20 -0.06
C ASP A 83 9.44 8.66 -0.45
N THR A 84 10.46 9.28 0.13
CA THR A 84 10.78 10.70 -0.12
C THR A 84 11.80 10.92 -1.22
N ARG A 85 12.31 9.85 -1.84
CA ARG A 85 13.32 9.99 -2.90
C ARG A 85 12.67 10.63 -4.11
N ALA A 86 13.36 11.59 -4.71
CA ALA A 86 12.91 12.14 -5.97
C ALA A 86 12.95 11.05 -7.03
N TYR A 87 11.92 10.97 -7.86
CA TYR A 87 11.83 10.07 -9.01
C TYR A 87 13.13 9.97 -9.84
N GLY A 88 13.77 11.10 -10.13
CA GLY A 88 15.04 11.15 -10.88
C GLY A 88 16.23 10.50 -10.17
N GLU A 89 16.14 10.20 -8.88
CA GLU A 89 17.12 9.40 -8.15
C GLU A 89 16.88 7.91 -8.32
N LEU A 90 15.63 7.48 -8.52
CA LEU A 90 15.28 6.08 -8.80
C LEU A 90 15.69 5.66 -10.21
N LEU A 91 15.60 6.57 -11.20
CA LEU A 91 16.04 6.30 -12.58
C LEU A 91 17.57 6.20 -12.75
N LYS A 92 18.36 6.68 -11.79
CA LYS A 92 19.84 6.58 -11.84
C LYS A 92 20.33 5.17 -11.55
N TYR A 93 19.50 4.29 -11.00
CA TYR A 93 19.80 2.88 -10.87
C TYR A 93 19.65 2.24 -12.26
N SER A 94 20.78 2.11 -12.95
CA SER A 94 20.86 1.54 -14.29
C SER A 94 20.16 0.18 -14.39
N SER A 95 19.73 -0.19 -15.60
CA SER A 95 19.06 -1.44 -15.99
C SER A 95 19.73 -2.76 -15.55
N HIS A 96 20.84 -2.73 -14.82
CA HIS A 96 21.58 -3.90 -14.34
C HIS A 96 21.70 -3.98 -12.81
N ASP A 97 21.45 -2.90 -12.06
CA ASP A 97 21.30 -2.90 -10.59
C ASP A 97 19.85 -2.48 -10.29
N LEU A 98 18.92 -3.37 -10.62
CA LEU A 98 17.47 -3.09 -10.67
C LEU A 98 16.79 -2.93 -9.30
N TYR A 99 17.55 -2.96 -8.22
CA TYR A 99 17.07 -2.55 -6.92
C TYR A 99 17.92 -1.39 -6.47
N PRO A 100 17.31 -0.31 -5.95
CA PRO A 100 18.05 0.53 -5.05
C PRO A 100 18.59 -0.41 -3.98
N ARG A 101 19.91 -0.64 -3.97
CA ARG A 101 20.58 -1.20 -2.80
C ARG A 101 20.34 -0.15 -1.74
N HIS A 102 19.25 -0.32 -1.01
CA HIS A 102 18.99 0.47 0.16
C HIS A 102 20.23 0.21 1.00
N ARG A 103 21.09 1.21 1.14
CA ARG A 103 21.95 1.23 2.31
C ARG A 103 20.98 1.56 3.42
N TRP A 104 20.47 0.50 4.03
CA TRP A 104 19.74 0.60 5.28
C TRP A 104 20.53 1.55 6.18
N GLY A 105 19.84 2.36 6.98
CA GLY A 105 20.51 3.11 8.04
C GLY A 105 21.48 2.17 8.76
N ASP A 106 22.77 2.44 8.59
CA ASP A 106 23.92 1.60 8.91
C ASP A 106 23.89 0.14 8.37
N PRO A 107 24.64 -0.18 7.29
CA PRO A 107 24.77 -1.56 6.80
C PRO A 107 25.28 -2.45 7.93
N GLY A 108 24.43 -3.38 8.38
CA GLY A 108 24.74 -4.29 9.48
C GLY A 108 23.70 -4.36 10.59
N THR A 109 22.62 -3.57 10.61
CA THR A 109 21.62 -3.68 11.69
C THR A 109 20.96 -5.06 11.81
N LEU A 110 20.76 -5.80 10.70
CA LEU A 110 20.32 -7.20 10.73
C LEU A 110 21.40 -8.15 11.28
N ASN A 111 22.67 -7.94 10.90
CA ASN A 111 23.78 -8.85 11.20
C ASN A 111 24.50 -8.55 12.53
N ASN A 112 24.37 -7.35 13.08
CA ASN A 112 25.06 -6.91 14.30
C ASN A 112 24.40 -7.42 15.58
N ASN A 113 23.18 -7.97 15.50
CA ASN A 113 22.48 -8.55 16.64
C ASN A 113 22.11 -10.02 16.36
N PRO A 114 22.87 -11.00 16.89
CA PRO A 114 22.62 -12.42 16.64
C PRO A 114 21.21 -12.90 17.03
N LYS A 115 20.60 -12.30 18.06
CA LYS A 115 19.24 -12.65 18.48
C LYS A 115 18.20 -12.16 17.49
N PHE A 116 18.40 -10.97 16.93
CA PHE A 116 17.53 -10.44 15.89
C PHE A 116 17.66 -11.23 14.58
N ALA A 117 18.89 -11.57 14.18
CA ALA A 117 19.15 -12.42 13.02
C ALA A 117 18.48 -13.80 13.16
N ALA A 118 18.59 -14.44 14.34
CA ALA A 118 17.93 -15.71 14.62
C ALA A 118 16.40 -15.59 14.53
N PHE A 119 15.82 -14.51 15.06
CA PHE A 119 14.39 -14.23 14.94
C PHE A 119 13.94 -14.08 13.48
N VAL A 120 14.69 -13.34 12.66
CA VAL A 120 14.38 -13.19 11.23
C VAL A 120 14.45 -14.54 10.50
N ARG A 121 15.47 -15.36 10.79
CA ARG A 121 15.58 -16.72 10.25
C ARG A 121 14.40 -17.60 10.64
N GLU A 122 13.94 -17.54 11.89
CA GLU A 122 12.75 -18.27 12.34
C GLU A 122 11.49 -17.87 11.55
N VAL A 123 11.35 -16.58 11.25
CA VAL A 123 10.24 -16.08 10.41
C VAL A 123 10.35 -16.66 8.99
N VAL A 124 11.53 -16.63 8.37
CA VAL A 124 11.73 -17.21 7.03
C VAL A 124 11.47 -18.71 7.03
N ASP A 125 12.02 -19.45 8.00
CA ASP A 125 11.83 -20.89 8.17
C ASP A 125 10.34 -21.27 8.24
N LYS A 126 9.55 -20.43 8.89
CA LYS A 126 8.12 -20.67 9.07
C LYS A 126 7.29 -20.37 7.82
N PHE A 127 7.67 -19.38 7.03
CA PHE A 127 6.83 -18.85 5.96
C PHE A 127 7.35 -19.12 4.54
N ALA A 128 8.61 -19.55 4.38
CA ALA A 128 9.09 -20.03 3.09
C ALA A 128 8.33 -21.30 2.67
N LEU A 129 7.94 -21.39 1.40
CA LEU A 129 7.16 -22.53 0.88
C LEU A 129 8.03 -23.74 0.53
N THR A 130 9.31 -23.52 0.26
CA THR A 130 10.29 -24.55 -0.13
C THR A 130 11.66 -24.19 0.46
N GLU A 131 12.56 -25.18 0.57
CA GLU A 131 13.95 -24.93 0.99
C GLU A 131 14.70 -24.01 0.00
N GLY A 132 14.38 -24.07 -1.30
CA GLY A 132 14.92 -23.14 -2.29
C GLY A 132 14.50 -21.70 -2.02
N HIS A 133 13.21 -21.46 -1.81
CA HIS A 133 12.70 -20.14 -1.44
C HIS A 133 13.30 -19.64 -0.12
N LYS A 134 13.49 -20.52 0.86
CA LYS A 134 14.16 -20.16 2.11
C LYS A 134 15.59 -19.69 1.86
N ALA A 135 16.38 -20.42 1.07
CA ALA A 135 17.76 -20.05 0.75
C ALA A 135 17.82 -18.71 -0.01
N GLU A 136 16.95 -18.50 -1.00
CA GLU A 136 16.86 -17.24 -1.75
C GLU A 136 16.45 -16.06 -0.86
N TRP A 137 15.46 -16.26 0.02
CA TRP A 137 15.00 -15.22 0.93
C TRP A 137 16.09 -14.83 1.93
N LEU A 138 16.78 -15.80 2.53
CA LEU A 138 17.91 -15.52 3.42
C LEU A 138 19.05 -14.81 2.69
N HIS A 139 19.37 -15.24 1.47
CA HIS A 139 20.35 -14.54 0.64
C HIS A 139 19.93 -13.10 0.35
N ALA A 140 18.66 -12.85 0.03
CA ALA A 140 18.14 -11.52 -0.20
C ALA A 140 18.21 -10.64 1.07
N LEU A 141 17.93 -11.21 2.25
CA LEU A 141 18.09 -10.52 3.53
C LEU A 141 19.56 -10.18 3.83
N ASP A 142 20.48 -11.10 3.56
CA ASP A 142 21.92 -10.88 3.74
C ASP A 142 22.49 -9.78 2.81
N ASN A 143 21.79 -9.50 1.71
CA ASN A 143 22.11 -8.45 0.74
C ASN A 143 21.23 -7.20 0.89
N ASP A 144 20.53 -7.04 2.01
CA ASP A 144 19.70 -5.86 2.33
C ASP A 144 18.61 -5.56 1.29
N VAL A 145 18.10 -6.60 0.62
CA VAL A 145 17.04 -6.48 -0.39
C VAL A 145 15.72 -6.11 0.28
N LEU A 146 15.20 -4.93 -0.05
CA LEU A 146 14.01 -4.35 0.59
C LEU A 146 12.77 -5.27 0.58
N PRO A 147 12.38 -5.90 -0.55
CA PRO A 147 11.28 -6.88 -0.58
C PRO A 147 11.40 -7.99 0.46
N ALA A 148 12.61 -8.51 0.67
CA ALA A 148 12.86 -9.59 1.62
C ALA A 148 12.48 -9.17 3.04
N CYS A 149 12.76 -7.92 3.40
CA CYS A 149 12.44 -7.37 4.70
C CYS A 149 10.97 -7.00 4.86
N LEU A 150 10.32 -6.51 3.80
CA LEU A 150 8.87 -6.30 3.78
C LEU A 150 8.14 -7.64 3.99
N GLY A 151 8.64 -8.72 3.39
CA GLY A 151 8.15 -10.07 3.64
C GLY A 151 8.21 -10.44 5.12
N VAL A 152 9.34 -10.17 5.79
CA VAL A 152 9.49 -10.39 7.23
C VAL A 152 8.48 -9.55 8.01
N LEU A 153 8.36 -8.26 7.68
CA LEU A 153 7.43 -7.34 8.34
C LEU A 153 5.99 -7.86 8.30
N VAL A 154 5.49 -8.21 7.13
CA VAL A 154 4.12 -8.73 6.98
C VAL A 154 3.91 -10.02 7.77
N CYS A 155 4.91 -10.90 7.77
CA CYS A 155 4.83 -12.16 8.52
C CYS A 155 4.77 -11.94 10.05
N VAL A 156 5.45 -10.91 10.57
CA VAL A 156 5.51 -10.64 12.02
C VAL A 156 4.35 -9.79 12.54
N LEU A 157 3.49 -9.24 11.66
CA LEU A 157 2.32 -8.44 12.00
C LEU A 157 1.01 -9.24 11.83
N PRO A 158 0.60 -10.06 12.82
CA PRO A 158 -0.54 -10.98 12.68
C PRO A 158 -1.91 -10.31 12.55
N LYS A 159 -2.04 -9.03 12.95
CA LYS A 159 -3.29 -8.28 12.91
C LYS A 159 -3.31 -7.17 11.86
N LEU A 160 -2.31 -7.13 10.97
CA LEU A 160 -2.28 -6.16 9.87
C LEU A 160 -3.51 -6.35 8.98
N LYS A 161 -4.27 -5.27 8.80
CA LYS A 161 -5.49 -5.20 8.00
C LYS A 161 -5.47 -4.07 6.98
N VAL A 162 -4.75 -3.00 7.27
CA VAL A 162 -4.61 -1.83 6.41
C VAL A 162 -3.16 -1.67 6.03
N LEU A 163 -2.89 -1.62 4.72
CA LEU A 163 -1.57 -1.34 4.17
C LEU A 163 -1.71 -0.14 3.24
N ASP A 164 -1.09 0.96 3.65
CA ASP A 164 -1.10 2.22 2.93
C ASP A 164 0.30 2.50 2.36
N LEU A 165 0.36 2.62 1.04
CA LEU A 165 1.56 2.86 0.25
C LEU A 165 1.45 4.18 -0.54
N LEU A 166 0.48 5.03 -0.20
CA LEU A 166 0.35 6.36 -0.77
C LEU A 166 1.64 7.15 -0.51
N GLU A 167 2.08 7.96 -1.48
CA GLU A 167 3.40 8.62 -1.46
C GLU A 167 4.61 7.67 -1.59
N THR A 168 4.45 6.49 -2.20
CA THR A 168 5.58 5.65 -2.65
C THR A 168 5.60 5.52 -4.16
N TYR A 169 6.63 4.86 -4.68
CA TYR A 169 6.68 4.44 -6.07
C TYR A 169 6.44 2.94 -6.15
N LEU A 170 5.68 2.47 -7.12
CA LEU A 170 5.45 1.03 -7.29
C LEU A 170 6.77 0.26 -7.48
N VAL A 171 7.74 0.85 -8.19
CA VAL A 171 9.09 0.26 -8.36
C VAL A 171 9.80 -0.03 -7.05
N THR A 172 9.40 0.61 -5.95
CA THR A 172 9.98 0.39 -4.61
C THR A 172 9.23 -0.66 -3.80
N GLN A 173 8.16 -1.26 -4.36
CA GLN A 173 7.39 -2.33 -3.73
C GLN A 173 7.37 -3.66 -4.52
N PRO A 174 8.54 -4.27 -4.89
CA PRO A 174 8.58 -5.51 -5.66
C PRO A 174 7.90 -6.71 -4.99
N MET A 175 7.55 -6.62 -3.71
CA MET A 175 6.82 -7.70 -3.02
C MET A 175 5.45 -7.98 -3.68
N PHE A 176 4.85 -6.99 -4.36
CA PHE A 176 3.62 -7.15 -5.12
C PHE A 176 3.84 -7.74 -6.52
N SER A 177 5.06 -8.12 -6.89
CA SER A 177 5.28 -8.89 -8.12
C SER A 177 4.49 -10.20 -8.17
N ASN A 178 4.24 -10.81 -7.02
CA ASN A 178 3.47 -12.05 -6.90
C ASN A 178 1.97 -11.86 -7.13
N ILE A 179 1.51 -10.61 -7.24
CA ILE A 179 0.15 -10.29 -7.66
C ILE A 179 0.14 -9.73 -9.08
N LEU A 180 1.22 -9.83 -9.86
CA LEU A 180 1.16 -9.51 -11.29
C LEU A 180 0.28 -10.51 -12.02
N ALA A 181 -0.53 -10.03 -12.96
CA ALA A 181 -1.35 -10.92 -13.78
C ALA A 181 -0.49 -11.92 -14.55
N THR A 182 -1.01 -13.14 -14.71
CA THR A 182 -0.25 -14.26 -15.31
C THR A 182 0.25 -13.92 -16.72
N ASP A 183 -0.52 -13.16 -17.50
CA ASP A 183 -0.17 -12.82 -18.87
C ASP A 183 0.96 -11.78 -18.93
N VAL A 184 1.02 -10.85 -17.96
CA VAL A 184 2.17 -9.93 -17.77
C VAL A 184 3.45 -10.71 -17.48
N VAL A 185 3.37 -11.75 -16.64
CA VAL A 185 4.52 -12.60 -16.32
C VAL A 185 4.98 -13.39 -17.54
N ARG A 186 4.04 -13.97 -18.30
CA ARG A 186 4.32 -14.77 -19.51
C ARG A 186 4.94 -13.96 -20.64
N ALA A 187 4.48 -12.74 -20.83
CA ALA A 187 4.96 -11.87 -21.88
C ALA A 187 6.35 -11.25 -21.58
N GLY A 188 6.90 -11.51 -20.39
CA GLY A 188 8.26 -11.08 -20.04
C GLY A 188 8.39 -9.60 -19.71
N TYR A 189 7.26 -8.90 -19.54
CA TYR A 189 7.25 -7.45 -19.28
C TYR A 189 7.52 -7.09 -17.82
N SER A 190 7.37 -8.04 -16.88
CA SER A 190 7.89 -7.85 -15.52
C SER A 190 9.41 -7.78 -15.57
N PRO A 191 10.04 -6.71 -15.05
CA PRO A 191 11.48 -6.73 -14.79
C PRO A 191 11.82 -8.02 -14.03
N GLU A 192 12.89 -8.72 -14.40
CA GLU A 192 13.29 -9.95 -13.69
C GLU A 192 13.47 -9.68 -12.19
N ALA A 193 13.96 -8.47 -11.88
CA ALA A 193 14.09 -7.97 -10.52
C ALA A 193 12.77 -7.73 -9.77
N TRP A 194 11.61 -7.81 -10.42
CA TRP A 194 10.36 -7.78 -9.67
C TRP A 194 10.03 -9.15 -9.14
N ARG A 195 10.38 -10.23 -9.86
CA ARG A 195 10.01 -11.60 -9.52
C ARG A 195 10.66 -12.05 -8.22
N GLN A 196 9.89 -12.07 -7.13
CA GLN A 196 10.32 -12.59 -5.82
C GLN A 196 9.51 -13.85 -5.44
N PRO A 197 9.69 -15.00 -6.14
CA PRO A 197 8.91 -16.21 -5.86
C PRO A 197 9.10 -16.69 -4.41
N TYR A 198 10.27 -16.41 -3.82
CA TYR A 198 10.53 -16.72 -2.42
C TYR A 198 9.62 -16.01 -1.42
N LEU A 199 8.96 -14.90 -1.80
CA LEU A 199 7.99 -14.18 -0.98
C LEU A 199 6.55 -14.72 -1.07
N ALA A 200 6.30 -15.76 -1.88
CA ALA A 200 4.94 -16.28 -2.09
C ALA A 200 4.24 -16.68 -0.78
N GLY A 201 4.98 -17.20 0.21
CA GLY A 201 4.41 -17.53 1.52
C GLY A 201 4.02 -16.30 2.34
N ALA A 202 4.82 -15.24 2.32
CA ALA A 202 4.47 -13.96 2.93
C ALA A 202 3.26 -13.30 2.23
N MET A 203 3.19 -13.40 0.90
CA MET A 203 2.06 -12.89 0.13
C MET A 203 0.75 -13.63 0.47
N LYS A 204 0.80 -14.96 0.59
CA LYS A 204 -0.35 -15.76 1.03
C LYS A 204 -0.87 -15.32 2.40
N VAL A 205 0.04 -14.96 3.31
CA VAL A 205 -0.30 -14.41 4.62
C VAL A 205 -1.02 -13.06 4.49
N LEU A 206 -0.53 -12.17 3.63
CA LEU A 206 -1.13 -10.86 3.38
C LEU A 206 -2.53 -10.99 2.78
N GLN A 207 -2.68 -11.80 1.74
CA GLN A 207 -3.91 -12.08 1.01
C GLN A 207 -5.06 -12.58 1.91
N GLN A 208 -4.73 -13.31 2.98
CA GLN A 208 -5.72 -13.82 3.94
C GLN A 208 -6.17 -12.79 4.98
N ARG A 209 -5.42 -11.70 5.17
CA ARG A 209 -5.60 -10.78 6.31
C ARG A 209 -6.06 -9.40 5.88
N LEU A 210 -5.54 -8.92 4.76
CA LEU A 210 -5.67 -7.53 4.34
C LEU A 210 -7.13 -7.21 3.98
N GLN A 211 -7.59 -6.06 4.48
CA GLN A 211 -8.92 -5.50 4.25
C GLN A 211 -8.85 -4.22 3.43
N VAL A 212 -7.79 -3.44 3.62
CA VAL A 212 -7.55 -2.19 2.90
C VAL A 212 -6.15 -2.22 2.31
N LEU A 213 -6.05 -2.04 1.00
CA LEU A 213 -4.79 -1.86 0.29
C LEU A 213 -4.86 -0.53 -0.46
N LEU A 214 -4.05 0.44 -0.07
CA LEU A 214 -3.94 1.70 -0.79
C LEU A 214 -2.65 1.69 -1.60
N MET A 215 -2.77 1.44 -2.91
CA MET A 215 -1.62 1.43 -3.81
C MET A 215 -1.07 2.83 -4.03
N PRO A 216 0.20 2.95 -4.44
CA PRO A 216 0.83 4.24 -4.65
C PRO A 216 0.16 5.01 -5.79
N SER A 217 0.09 6.34 -5.64
CA SER A 217 -0.55 7.26 -6.58
C SER A 217 0.41 7.91 -7.57
N GLU A 218 1.64 7.40 -7.72
CA GLU A 218 2.57 7.85 -8.76
C GLU A 218 3.13 6.61 -9.48
N MET A 219 2.63 6.38 -10.69
CA MET A 219 3.07 5.27 -11.56
C MET A 219 4.09 5.65 -12.63
N VAL A 220 4.51 6.91 -12.68
CA VAL A 220 5.30 7.56 -13.75
C VAL A 220 6.64 6.87 -14.09
N SER A 221 7.06 5.84 -13.33
CA SER A 221 8.35 5.09 -13.51
C SER A 221 8.32 3.89 -14.42
N VAL A 222 7.15 3.35 -14.68
CA VAL A 222 7.05 2.14 -15.48
C VAL A 222 6.68 2.60 -16.87
N ASP A 223 7.51 2.24 -17.85
CA ASP A 223 7.18 2.36 -19.27
C ASP A 223 6.06 1.34 -19.56
N TRP A 224 4.83 1.73 -19.20
CA TRP A 224 3.63 0.93 -19.40
C TRP A 224 3.36 0.71 -20.89
N ASP A 225 4.07 1.44 -21.77
CA ASP A 225 3.95 1.27 -23.20
C ASP A 225 4.46 -0.09 -23.70
N ALA A 226 5.11 -0.87 -22.84
CA ALA A 226 5.44 -2.26 -23.13
C ALA A 226 4.40 -3.26 -22.57
N MET A 227 3.51 -2.87 -21.65
CA MET A 227 2.63 -3.76 -20.86
C MET A 227 1.17 -3.83 -21.37
N PHE A 228 0.90 -3.21 -22.52
CA PHE A 228 -0.40 -2.77 -23.07
C PHE A 228 -1.55 -3.75 -23.33
N HIS A 229 -1.57 -4.97 -22.81
CA HIS A 229 -2.62 -5.93 -23.19
C HIS A 229 -3.41 -6.55 -22.03
N HIS A 230 -3.01 -6.34 -20.77
CA HIS A 230 -3.65 -6.99 -19.63
C HIS A 230 -3.61 -6.13 -18.37
N SER A 231 -4.52 -6.38 -17.42
CA SER A 231 -4.42 -5.82 -16.07
C SER A 231 -3.03 -6.11 -15.50
N ALA A 232 -2.37 -5.09 -14.95
CA ALA A 232 -1.04 -5.27 -14.37
C ALA A 232 -1.08 -6.21 -13.16
N PHE A 233 -2.21 -6.27 -12.44
CA PHE A 233 -2.32 -6.91 -11.14
C PHE A 233 -3.56 -7.78 -10.98
N ASP A 234 -3.38 -8.99 -10.44
CA ASP A 234 -4.40 -9.92 -10.00
C ASP A 234 -4.58 -9.89 -8.47
N TYR A 235 -5.69 -9.27 -8.04
CA TYR A 235 -6.08 -9.16 -6.64
C TYR A 235 -7.08 -10.24 -6.20
N GLN A 236 -7.45 -11.22 -7.06
CA GLN A 236 -8.42 -12.26 -6.70
C GLN A 236 -7.98 -13.10 -5.49
N GLY A 237 -6.67 -13.23 -5.27
CA GLY A 237 -6.12 -13.94 -4.12
C GLY A 237 -6.50 -13.32 -2.77
N PHE A 238 -6.89 -12.04 -2.72
CA PHE A 238 -7.26 -11.36 -1.49
C PHE A 238 -8.69 -11.68 -1.07
N GLN A 239 -8.84 -12.52 -0.05
CA GLN A 239 -10.15 -13.05 0.37
C GLN A 239 -10.99 -12.07 1.20
N ARG A 240 -10.35 -11.04 1.74
CA ARG A 240 -10.95 -10.11 2.71
C ARG A 240 -10.79 -8.64 2.32
N LEU A 241 -10.26 -8.37 1.12
CA LEU A 241 -10.00 -7.00 0.68
C LEU A 241 -11.34 -6.33 0.36
N THR A 242 -11.70 -5.36 1.19
CA THR A 242 -12.93 -4.58 1.08
C THR A 242 -12.67 -3.22 0.47
N GLU A 243 -11.46 -2.68 0.61
CA GLU A 243 -11.08 -1.41 0.00
C GLU A 243 -9.76 -1.56 -0.76
N LEU A 244 -9.76 -1.09 -2.00
CA LEU A 244 -8.59 -1.10 -2.87
C LEU A 244 -8.43 0.28 -3.50
N SER A 245 -7.24 0.86 -3.41
CA SER A 245 -6.83 1.97 -4.26
C SER A 245 -5.93 1.45 -5.35
N ILE A 246 -6.14 1.87 -6.60
CA ILE A 246 -5.29 1.59 -7.75
C ILE A 246 -5.09 2.86 -8.58
N PRO A 247 -3.90 3.06 -9.14
CA PRO A 247 -3.66 4.12 -10.10
C PRO A 247 -4.33 3.82 -11.45
N MET A 248 -4.75 4.87 -12.15
CA MET A 248 -5.45 4.78 -13.43
C MET A 248 -4.62 4.02 -14.47
N GLU A 249 -3.30 4.19 -14.49
CA GLU A 249 -2.39 3.48 -15.39
C GLU A 249 -2.42 1.96 -15.22
N SER A 250 -2.80 1.44 -14.03
CA SER A 250 -3.00 0.00 -13.84
C SER A 250 -4.30 -0.54 -14.44
N LEU A 251 -5.20 0.37 -14.84
CA LEU A 251 -6.51 0.08 -15.42
C LEU A 251 -6.55 0.24 -16.94
N GLU A 252 -5.66 1.06 -17.50
CA GLU A 252 -5.53 1.27 -18.93
C GLU A 252 -5.38 -0.10 -19.62
N ASN A 253 -6.36 -0.45 -20.48
CA ASN A 253 -6.47 -1.70 -21.25
C ASN A 253 -7.05 -2.94 -20.52
N CYS A 254 -7.73 -2.78 -19.38
CA CYS A 254 -8.55 -3.86 -18.80
C CYS A 254 -9.85 -4.09 -19.58
N THR A 255 -9.80 -4.81 -20.73
CA THR A 255 -10.98 -5.03 -21.60
C THR A 255 -12.10 -5.87 -20.98
N ASP A 256 -11.86 -6.53 -19.84
CA ASP A 256 -12.85 -7.37 -19.14
C ASP A 256 -13.11 -6.90 -17.68
N GLY A 257 -12.74 -5.65 -17.34
CA GLY A 257 -13.27 -4.86 -16.23
C GLY A 257 -13.01 -5.29 -14.77
N SER A 258 -13.14 -6.58 -14.44
CA SER A 258 -13.23 -7.04 -13.05
C SER A 258 -12.66 -8.43 -12.77
N ASP A 259 -12.19 -9.15 -13.79
CA ASP A 259 -11.66 -10.51 -13.60
C ASP A 259 -10.41 -10.56 -12.72
N TYR A 260 -9.81 -9.44 -12.37
CA TYR A 260 -8.66 -9.36 -11.47
C TYR A 260 -9.02 -8.82 -10.08
N LEU A 261 -10.25 -8.37 -9.86
CA LEU A 261 -10.70 -7.79 -8.59
C LEU A 261 -11.32 -8.86 -7.67
N PRO A 262 -11.12 -8.77 -6.34
CA PRO A 262 -11.70 -9.74 -5.43
C PRO A 262 -13.19 -9.49 -5.21
N LYS A 263 -13.97 -10.56 -5.11
CA LYS A 263 -15.42 -10.48 -4.85
C LYS A 263 -15.80 -9.82 -3.52
N SER A 264 -14.86 -9.74 -2.58
CA SER A 264 -15.05 -9.06 -1.29
C SER A 264 -15.00 -7.53 -1.38
N LEU A 265 -14.63 -6.97 -2.53
CA LEU A 265 -14.42 -5.54 -2.69
C LEU A 265 -15.71 -4.77 -2.51
N GLU A 266 -15.67 -3.75 -1.64
CA GLU A 266 -16.77 -2.82 -1.36
C GLU A 266 -16.50 -1.42 -1.89
N VAL A 267 -15.24 -0.97 -1.80
CA VAL A 267 -14.79 0.35 -2.23
C VAL A 267 -13.61 0.20 -3.19
N LEU A 268 -13.75 0.73 -4.39
CA LEU A 268 -12.66 0.88 -5.34
C LEU A 268 -12.28 2.35 -5.44
N ARG A 269 -11.02 2.69 -5.24
CA ARG A 269 -10.48 4.03 -5.45
C ARG A 269 -9.58 4.00 -6.67
N VAL A 270 -9.82 4.88 -7.63
CA VAL A 270 -8.94 5.11 -8.76
C VAL A 270 -8.23 6.43 -8.53
N VAL A 271 -6.93 6.37 -8.33
CA VAL A 271 -6.07 7.56 -8.20
C VAL A 271 -5.46 7.89 -9.55
N GLU A 272 -5.14 9.17 -9.76
CA GLU A 272 -4.66 9.67 -11.05
C GLU A 272 -5.65 9.45 -12.20
N ALA A 273 -6.96 9.47 -11.91
CA ALA A 273 -7.99 9.30 -12.92
C ALA A 273 -7.82 10.35 -14.04
N ASN A 274 -7.97 9.90 -15.29
CA ASN A 274 -7.91 10.69 -16.51
C ASN A 274 -9.22 10.51 -17.32
N HIS A 275 -9.27 10.98 -18.57
CA HIS A 275 -10.47 10.89 -19.41
C HIS A 275 -10.90 9.46 -19.76
N ASP A 276 -9.98 8.49 -19.79
CA ASP A 276 -10.28 7.09 -20.10
C ASP A 276 -11.07 6.38 -18.99
N ILE A 277 -11.22 7.02 -17.82
CA ILE A 277 -11.97 6.47 -16.70
C ILE A 277 -13.42 6.15 -17.04
N ILE A 278 -14.01 6.86 -18.01
CA ILE A 278 -15.41 6.66 -18.42
C ILE A 278 -15.63 5.24 -18.95
N CYS A 279 -14.73 4.76 -19.81
CA CYS A 279 -14.76 3.39 -20.32
C CYS A 279 -14.69 2.37 -19.18
N TYR A 280 -13.79 2.60 -18.23
CA TYR A 280 -13.64 1.72 -17.07
C TYR A 280 -14.87 1.69 -16.15
N ILE A 281 -15.53 2.84 -15.95
CA ILE A 281 -16.76 2.91 -15.14
C ILE A 281 -17.84 2.00 -15.74
N VAL A 282 -18.00 1.99 -17.06
CA VAL A 282 -18.96 1.12 -17.76
C VAL A 282 -18.67 -0.35 -17.46
N ASP A 283 -17.40 -0.75 -17.53
CA ASP A 283 -16.98 -2.13 -17.25
C ASP A 283 -17.23 -2.53 -15.78
N VAL A 284 -16.98 -1.61 -14.84
CA VAL A 284 -17.28 -1.83 -13.42
C VAL A 284 -18.77 -1.99 -13.19
N TRP A 285 -19.64 -1.21 -13.84
CA TRP A 285 -21.08 -1.39 -13.75
C TRP A 285 -21.55 -2.71 -14.34
N ALA A 286 -21.03 -3.09 -15.51
CA ALA A 286 -21.34 -4.38 -16.13
C ALA A 286 -20.97 -5.52 -15.16
N SER A 287 -19.78 -5.44 -14.57
CA SER A 287 -19.27 -6.39 -13.59
C SER A 287 -20.11 -6.45 -12.31
N LYS A 288 -20.62 -5.30 -11.84
CA LYS A 288 -21.56 -5.22 -10.71
C LYS A 288 -22.90 -5.85 -11.04
N THR A 289 -23.47 -5.53 -12.21
CA THR A 289 -24.79 -5.98 -12.67
C THR A 289 -24.80 -7.49 -12.94
N ASN A 290 -23.71 -8.02 -13.48
CA ASN A 290 -23.53 -9.45 -13.74
C ASN A 290 -23.16 -10.25 -12.49
N GLY A 291 -22.97 -9.59 -11.34
CA GLY A 291 -22.66 -10.24 -10.06
C GLY A 291 -21.20 -10.69 -9.91
N THR A 292 -20.28 -10.26 -10.78
CA THR A 292 -18.84 -10.49 -10.63
C THR A 292 -18.28 -9.73 -9.43
N LEU A 293 -18.75 -8.50 -9.21
CA LEU A 293 -18.42 -7.65 -8.06
C LEU A 293 -19.65 -7.40 -7.18
N PRO A 294 -20.19 -8.44 -6.52
CA PRO A 294 -21.50 -8.36 -5.87
C PRO A 294 -21.52 -7.39 -4.69
N ASN A 295 -20.38 -7.19 -4.02
CA ASN A 295 -20.27 -6.33 -2.83
C ASN A 295 -19.85 -4.89 -3.14
N LEU A 296 -19.42 -4.59 -4.37
CA LEU A 296 -18.92 -3.27 -4.72
C LEU A 296 -20.05 -2.25 -4.60
N ARG A 297 -19.89 -1.28 -3.70
CA ARG A 297 -20.92 -0.27 -3.41
C ARG A 297 -20.42 1.15 -3.65
N ARG A 298 -19.11 1.36 -3.75
CA ARG A 298 -18.53 2.68 -3.97
C ARG A 298 -17.34 2.65 -4.94
N LEU A 299 -17.35 3.60 -5.85
CA LEU A 299 -16.24 3.95 -6.72
C LEU A 299 -15.81 5.39 -6.42
N GLU A 300 -14.55 5.60 -6.03
CA GLU A 300 -13.98 6.91 -5.76
C GLU A 300 -12.93 7.24 -6.81
N LEU A 301 -13.05 8.40 -7.46
CA LEU A 301 -12.19 8.85 -8.55
C LEU A 301 -11.43 10.10 -8.09
N TYR A 302 -10.11 10.04 -8.08
CA TYR A 302 -9.23 11.14 -7.69
C TYR A 302 -8.44 11.60 -8.92
N PHE A 303 -8.79 12.76 -9.47
CA PHE A 303 -8.22 13.28 -10.71
C PHE A 303 -6.89 14.00 -10.50
N ARG A 304 -5.98 13.90 -11.47
CA ARG A 304 -4.72 14.64 -11.48
C ARG A 304 -4.95 16.15 -11.45
N VAL A 305 -4.09 16.89 -10.74
CA VAL A 305 -4.18 18.36 -10.62
C VAL A 305 -4.27 19.04 -12.00
N SER A 306 -3.47 18.56 -12.96
CA SER A 306 -3.38 19.12 -14.31
C SER A 306 -4.62 18.92 -15.16
N GLU A 307 -5.42 17.89 -14.89
CA GLU A 307 -6.55 17.49 -15.73
C GLU A 307 -7.91 17.93 -15.17
N ARG A 308 -7.92 18.51 -13.96
CA ARG A 308 -9.18 18.82 -13.25
C ARG A 308 -10.09 19.77 -14.01
N GLU A 309 -9.55 20.89 -14.47
CA GLU A 309 -10.36 21.93 -15.12
C GLU A 309 -10.85 21.43 -16.48
N GLU A 310 -10.01 20.72 -17.23
CA GLU A 310 -10.40 20.15 -18.53
C GLU A 310 -11.51 19.10 -18.38
N ILE A 311 -11.34 18.14 -17.48
CA ILE A 311 -12.36 17.08 -17.25
C ILE A 311 -13.63 17.69 -16.68
N ARG A 312 -13.52 18.66 -15.76
CA ARG A 312 -14.68 19.36 -15.21
C ARG A 312 -15.42 20.13 -16.30
N GLU A 313 -14.71 20.82 -17.19
CA GLU A 313 -15.30 21.53 -18.31
C GLU A 313 -15.96 20.56 -19.30
N GLN A 314 -15.33 19.43 -19.64
CA GLN A 314 -15.91 18.39 -20.49
C GLN A 314 -17.20 17.82 -19.88
N MET A 315 -17.18 17.43 -18.60
CA MET A 315 -18.38 16.91 -17.92
C MET A 315 -19.51 17.95 -17.82
N LEU A 316 -19.18 19.25 -17.78
CA LEU A 316 -20.16 20.34 -17.82
C LEU A 316 -20.69 20.63 -19.23
N GLN A 317 -19.84 20.44 -20.25
CA GLN A 317 -20.19 20.63 -21.67
C GLN A 317 -21.02 19.46 -22.21
N GLU A 318 -20.82 18.26 -21.67
CA GLU A 318 -21.53 17.02 -22.04
C GLU A 318 -22.39 16.50 -20.88
N PRO A 319 -23.40 17.27 -20.43
CA PRO A 319 -24.22 16.92 -19.28
C PRO A 319 -25.03 15.64 -19.49
N SER A 320 -25.19 15.17 -20.75
CA SER A 320 -25.82 13.88 -21.04
C SER A 320 -24.99 12.70 -20.54
N GLU A 321 -23.67 12.71 -20.75
CA GLU A 321 -22.80 11.60 -20.34
C GLU A 321 -22.65 11.54 -18.83
N ALA A 322 -22.39 12.69 -18.20
CA ALA A 322 -22.36 12.79 -16.75
C ALA A 322 -23.68 12.31 -16.13
N ARG A 323 -24.82 12.72 -16.71
CA ARG A 323 -26.14 12.29 -16.25
C ARG A 323 -26.36 10.80 -16.44
N GLU A 324 -25.96 10.22 -17.56
CA GLU A 324 -26.01 8.79 -17.81
C GLU A 324 -25.18 8.03 -16.77
N ILE A 325 -23.98 8.51 -16.45
CA ILE A 325 -23.14 7.94 -15.39
C ILE A 325 -23.85 7.94 -14.05
N TRP A 326 -24.47 9.05 -13.67
CA TRP A 326 -25.24 9.16 -12.42
C TRP A 326 -26.48 8.26 -12.40
N GLU A 327 -27.22 8.20 -13.50
CA GLU A 327 -28.43 7.37 -13.61
C GLU A 327 -28.08 5.88 -13.56
N MET A 328 -27.05 5.44 -14.29
CA MET A 328 -26.58 4.05 -14.29
C MET A 328 -26.04 3.63 -12.93
N SER A 329 -25.23 4.47 -12.30
CA SER A 329 -24.72 4.24 -10.94
C SER A 329 -25.85 4.05 -9.94
N ARG A 330 -26.90 4.88 -10.02
CA ARG A 330 -28.09 4.75 -9.16
C ARG A 330 -28.85 3.45 -9.41
N LEU A 331 -28.99 3.03 -10.68
CA LEU A 331 -29.70 1.79 -11.04
C LEU A 331 -28.99 0.53 -10.54
N CYS A 332 -27.65 0.51 -10.56
CA CYS A 332 -26.85 -0.63 -10.09
C CYS A 332 -26.48 -0.57 -8.60
N GLY A 333 -26.90 0.49 -7.88
CA GLY A 333 -26.61 0.69 -6.46
C GLY A 333 -25.13 0.97 -6.18
N LEU A 334 -24.43 1.60 -7.13
CA LEU A 334 -23.04 2.04 -6.99
C LEU A 334 -23.00 3.54 -6.68
N GLU A 335 -22.34 3.91 -5.58
CA GLU A 335 -22.02 5.30 -5.27
C GLU A 335 -20.76 5.72 -6.03
N VAL A 336 -20.85 6.74 -6.88
CA VAL A 336 -19.68 7.31 -7.56
C VAL A 336 -19.31 8.65 -6.92
N HIS A 337 -18.08 8.72 -6.40
CA HIS A 337 -17.51 9.91 -5.80
C HIS A 337 -16.40 10.44 -6.69
N MET A 338 -16.48 11.70 -7.08
CA MET A 338 -15.45 12.37 -7.89
C MET A 338 -14.79 13.46 -7.04
N ALA A 339 -13.50 13.31 -6.81
CA ALA A 339 -12.67 14.25 -6.07
C ALA A 339 -11.71 14.96 -7.03
N PHE A 340 -11.90 16.27 -7.16
CA PHE A 340 -11.00 17.17 -7.85
C PHE A 340 -10.04 17.79 -6.80
N SER A 341 -9.33 16.91 -6.05
CA SER A 341 -8.57 17.22 -4.83
C SER A 341 -7.18 17.71 -5.08
#